data_AF-A0A011PB06-F1
#
_entry.id   AF-A0A011PB06-F1
#
_cell.length_a   1.000
_cell.length_b   1.000
_cell.length_c   1.000
_cell.angle_alpha   90.00
_cell.angle_beta   90.00
_cell.angle_gamma   90.00
#
_symmetry.space_group_name_H-M   'P 1'
#
loop_
_entity.id
_entity.type
_entity.pdbx_description
1 polymer ?
#
loop_
_entity_poly.entity_id
_entity_poly.type
_entity_poly.pdbx_seq_one_letter_code
_entity_poly.pdbx_strand_id
1 'polypeptide(L)' 'MGIDAVVVNASPLITLFRSAQADLLPGLFAQIIVPEAVWTEVVVDGWADGEAPYHFTSPQQLMADFWAAVKGIDDE' A
#
# COMPACT_ATOMS: atom_id res chain seq x y z
N MET A 1 17.88 -17.03 5.00
CA MET A 1 17.30 -16.79 3.66
C MET A 1 16.16 -15.81 3.88
N GLY A 2 16.39 -14.53 3.56
CA GLY A 2 15.35 -13.51 3.61
C GLY A 2 14.53 -13.55 2.32
N ILE A 3 13.27 -13.13 2.39
CA ILE A 3 12.49 -12.85 1.19
C ILE A 3 12.73 -11.37 0.88
N ASP A 4 13.45 -11.08 -0.19
CA ASP A 4 13.82 -9.70 -0.54
C ASP A 4 12.69 -8.97 -1.28
N ALA A 5 11.84 -9.71 -2.00
CA ALA A 5 10.75 -9.16 -2.81
C ALA A 5 9.42 -9.85 -2.52
N VAL A 6 8.35 -9.06 -2.45
CA VAL A 6 6.98 -9.55 -2.27
C VAL A 6 6.04 -8.99 -3.34
N VAL A 7 5.14 -9.84 -3.84
CA VAL A 7 3.98 -9.40 -4.62
C VAL A 7 2.78 -9.40 -3.68
N VAL A 8 2.14 -8.25 -3.49
CA VAL A 8 1.05 -8.08 -2.53
C VAL A 8 -0.30 -8.11 -3.24
N ASN A 9 -1.21 -8.97 -2.78
CA ASN A 9 -2.59 -9.04 -3.24
C ASN A 9 -3.49 -7.99 -2.53
N ALA A 10 -4.71 -7.80 -3.05
CA ALA A 10 -5.66 -6.81 -2.50
C ALA A 10 -6.03 -7.06 -1.04
N SER A 11 -6.49 -8.27 -0.67
CA SER A 11 -6.98 -8.51 0.70
C SER A 11 -5.92 -8.27 1.80
N PRO A 12 -4.66 -8.72 1.66
CA PRO A 12 -3.59 -8.37 2.61
C PRO A 12 -3.33 -6.86 2.67
N LEU A 13 -3.30 -6.18 1.51
CA LEU A 13 -3.05 -4.75 1.43
C LEU A 13 -4.17 -3.94 2.10
N ILE A 14 -5.44 -4.27 1.82
CA ILE A 14 -6.62 -3.69 2.48
C ILE A 14 -6.55 -3.91 3.99
N THR A 15 -6.20 -5.12 4.42
CA THR A 15 -6.11 -5.46 5.85
C THR A 15 -5.09 -4.58 6.57
N LEU A 16 -3.90 -4.40 5.96
CA LEU A 16 -2.84 -3.56 6.51
C LEU A 16 -3.21 -2.08 6.54
N PHE A 17 -3.92 -1.59 5.52
CA PHE A 17 -4.44 -0.23 5.54
C PHE A 17 -5.54 -0.06 6.60
N ARG A 18 -6.48 -1.02 6.73
CA ARG A 18 -7.54 -1.05 7.76
C ARG A 18 -6.99 -1.03 9.18
N SER A 19 -5.86 -1.70 9.41
CA SER A 19 -5.23 -1.76 10.72
C SER A 19 -4.20 -0.65 10.96
N ALA A 20 -3.99 0.28 10.01
CA ALA A 20 -2.94 1.30 10.05
C ALA A 20 -1.53 0.71 10.23
N GLN A 21 -1.24 -0.40 9.53
CA GLN A 21 0.01 -1.15 9.60
C GLN A 21 0.71 -1.27 8.23
N ALA A 22 0.29 -0.50 7.23
CA ALA A 22 0.92 -0.52 5.90
C ALA A 22 2.43 -0.19 5.95
N ASP A 23 2.85 0.62 6.92
CA ASP A 23 4.25 0.98 7.19
C ASP A 23 5.13 -0.21 7.61
N LEU A 24 4.55 -1.38 7.88
CA LEU A 24 5.31 -2.61 8.12
C LEU A 24 5.90 -3.17 6.82
N LEU A 25 5.25 -2.97 5.66
CA LEU A 25 5.70 -3.56 4.40
C LEU A 25 7.13 -3.11 4.03
N PRO A 26 7.46 -1.81 4.08
CA PRO A 26 8.81 -1.34 3.76
C PRO A 26 9.88 -1.85 4.75
N GLY A 27 9.51 -2.11 6.00
CA GLY A 27 10.41 -2.69 7.00
C GLY A 27 10.63 -4.20 6.87
N LEU A 28 9.76 -4.91 6.13
CA LEU A 28 9.80 -6.36 5.98
C LEU A 28 10.38 -6.82 4.64
N PHE A 29 10.26 -6.01 3.60
CA PHE A 29 10.66 -6.36 2.23
C PHE A 29 11.43 -5.22 1.58
N ALA A 30 12.56 -5.55 0.96
CA ALA A 30 13.35 -4.58 0.19
C ALA A 30 12.61 -4.14 -1.09
N GLN A 31 11.79 -5.02 -1.65
CA GLN A 31 10.99 -4.73 -2.84
C GLN A 31 9.53 -5.14 -2.64
N ILE A 32 8.62 -4.18 -2.84
CA ILE A 32 7.18 -4.41 -2.76
C ILE A 32 6.59 -4.17 -4.15
N ILE A 33 5.94 -5.19 -4.71
CA ILE A 33 5.29 -5.13 -6.01
C ILE A 33 3.79 -5.20 -5.79
N VAL A 34 3.08 -4.17 -6.22
CA VAL A 34 1.62 -4.12 -6.21
C VAL A 34 1.12 -4.19 -7.66
N PRO A 35 0.41 -5.25 -8.07
CA PRO A 35 -0.17 -5.33 -9.41
C PRO A 35 -1.20 -4.22 -9.65
N GLU A 36 -1.28 -3.71 -10.88
CA GLU A 36 -2.22 -2.64 -11.26
C GLU A 36 -3.69 -3.01 -10.93
N ALA A 37 -4.10 -4.25 -11.21
CA ALA A 37 -5.45 -4.72 -10.92
C ALA A 37 -5.79 -4.68 -9.41
N VAL A 38 -4.81 -5.01 -8.56
CA VAL A 38 -4.94 -4.92 -7.10
C VAL A 38 -5.08 -3.47 -6.68
N TRP A 39 -4.32 -2.56 -7.29
CA TRP A 39 -4.44 -1.14 -7.01
C TRP A 39 -5.84 -0.59 -7.36
N THR A 40 -6.38 -0.94 -8.53
CA THR A 40 -7.73 -0.53 -8.95
C THR A 40 -8.78 -0.97 -7.92
N GLU A 41 -8.74 -2.23 -7.48
CA GLU A 41 -9.67 -2.76 -6.50
C GLU A 41 -9.59 -2.02 -5.15
N VAL A 42 -8.37 -1.80 -4.64
CA VAL A 42 -8.18 -1.21 -3.30
C VAL A 42 -8.46 0.28 -3.26
N VAL A 43 -8.12 1.00 -4.32
CA VAL A 43 -8.09 2.47 -4.32
C VAL A 43 -9.24 3.09 -5.10
N VAL A 44 -9.65 2.49 -6.22
CA VAL A 44 -10.74 3.02 -7.07
C VAL A 44 -12.08 2.47 -6.60
N ASP A 45 -12.18 1.15 -6.44
CA ASP A 45 -13.45 0.51 -6.08
C ASP A 45 -13.74 0.65 -4.58
N GLY A 46 -12.71 0.53 -3.72
CA GLY A 46 -12.84 0.80 -2.27
C GLY A 46 -13.33 2.21 -1.93
N TRP A 47 -13.00 3.22 -2.76
CA TRP A 47 -13.52 4.58 -2.62
C TRP A 47 -14.97 4.74 -3.08
N ALA A 48 -15.42 3.94 -4.06
CA ALA A 48 -16.76 4.03 -4.63
C ALA A 48 -17.84 3.46 -3.69
N ASP A 49 -17.48 2.50 -2.84
CA ASP A 49 -18.40 1.86 -1.90
C ASP A 49 -18.65 2.69 -0.61
N GLY A 50 -18.17 3.94 -0.55
CA GLY A 50 -18.43 4.87 0.56
C GLY A 50 -17.63 4.60 1.83
N GLU A 51 -16.81 3.54 1.85
CA GLU A 51 -15.79 3.34 2.88
C GLU A 51 -14.50 4.01 2.43
N ALA A 52 -14.42 5.34 2.59
CA ALA A 52 -13.16 6.06 2.40
C ALA A 52 -12.07 5.35 3.22
N PRO A 53 -11.02 4.80 2.59
CA PRO A 53 -9.96 4.10 3.29
C PRO A 53 -9.10 5.13 4.01
N TYR A 54 -9.46 5.38 5.28
CA TYR A 54 -8.63 5.99 6.31
C TYR A 54 -8.31 7.47 6.07
N HIS A 55 -7.47 8.08 6.92
CA HIS A 55 -7.16 9.52 7.05
C HIS A 55 -6.74 10.27 5.76
N PHE A 56 -6.75 9.62 4.60
CA PHE A 56 -6.36 10.17 3.31
C PHE A 56 -7.56 10.83 2.62
N THR A 57 -7.40 12.10 2.27
CA THR A 57 -8.44 12.93 1.63
C THR A 57 -8.61 12.66 0.13
N SER A 58 -7.75 11.83 -0.47
CA SER A 58 -7.84 11.43 -1.88
C SER A 58 -6.99 10.17 -2.19
N PRO A 59 -7.36 9.38 -3.21
CA PRO A 59 -6.51 8.31 -3.78
C PRO A 59 -5.09 8.75 -4.11
N GLN A 60 -4.94 9.99 -4.57
CA GLN A 60 -3.66 10.58 -4.96
C GLN A 60 -2.75 10.85 -3.75
N GLN A 61 -3.32 11.20 -2.60
CA GLN A 61 -2.55 11.40 -1.36
C GLN A 61 -2.07 10.08 -0.78
N LEU A 62 -2.93 9.05 -0.78
CA LEU A 62 -2.56 7.70 -0.35
C LEU A 62 -1.43 7.14 -1.23
N MET A 63 -1.47 7.45 -2.54
CA MET A 63 -0.39 7.14 -3.48
C MET A 63 0.91 7.88 -3.15
N ALA A 64 0.84 9.19 -2.86
CA ALA A 64 2.01 9.99 -2.51
C ALA A 64 2.67 9.50 -1.22
N ASP A 65 1.89 9.19 -0.19
CA ASP A 65 2.39 8.79 1.12
C ASP A 65 2.93 7.36 1.10
N PHE A 66 2.24 6.43 0.44
CA PHE A 66 2.75 5.07 0.25
C PHE A 66 4.04 5.07 -0.58
N TRP A 67 4.09 5.83 -1.68
CA TRP A 67 5.29 5.91 -2.51
C TRP A 67 6.43 6.65 -1.82
N ALA A 68 6.15 7.66 -0.99
CA ALA A 68 7.15 8.29 -0.14
C ALA A 68 7.74 7.28 0.88
N ALA A 69 6.89 6.46 1.51
CA ALA A 69 7.32 5.42 2.43
C ALA A 69 8.15 4.32 1.76
N VAL A 70 7.80 3.95 0.52
CA VAL A 70 8.54 2.94 -0.27
C VAL A 70 9.83 3.51 -0.88
N LYS A 71 9.82 4.77 -1.35
CA LYS A 71 10.99 5.45 -1.93
C LYS A 71 12.02 5.89 -0.91
N GLY A 72 11.62 6.13 0.34
CA GLY A 72 12.52 6.56 1.42
C GLY A 72 13.53 5.50 1.87
N ILE A 73 13.57 4.32 1.25
CA ILE A 73 14.51 3.25 1.58
C ILE A 73 15.82 3.34 0.76
N ASP A 74 15.85 4.13 -0.32
CA ASP A 74 17.04 4.26 -1.20
C ASP A 74 17.89 5.52 -0.92
N ASP A 75 17.55 6.36 0.05
CA ASP A 75 18.25 7.62 0.40
C ASP A 75 18.90 7.55 1.81
N GLU A 76 19.66 6.47 2.10
CA GLU A 76 20.89 6.48 2.95
C GLU A 76 21.66 5.15 2.84
#